data_AF-A0A0G4LE41-F1
#
_entry.id   AF-A0A0G4LE41-F1
#
_cell.length_a   1.000
_cell.length_b   1.000
_cell.length_c   1.000
_cell.angle_alpha   90.00
_cell.angle_beta   90.00
_cell.angle_gamma   90.00
#
_symmetry.space_group_name_H-M   'P 1'
#
loop_
_entity.id
_entity.type
_entity.pdbx_description
1 polymer ?
#
loop_
_entity_poly.entity_id
_entity_poly.type
_entity_poly.pdbx_seq_one_letter_code
_entity_poly.pdbx_strand_id
1 'polypeptide(L)'
;MRDVQVAEAGPKITNWAWVQVTESERYTDAAEAVGKFAAFLANTGIPIDTAPRRGLRVRTSSFRYQDDVEAAFKELEQRAAKGPPNLFVLVILPRQDTTLYSVVKTLGDCQFGFHTICAVEKTFTKENPMTFANIGLKWNLKNGGINHRVKDPIGIVAQGKTMVVGYDVTHPTNMGLQPGDKDLPPSIVGLVASVDKDLGQWPAENFFVRIVDPIEASFDATLQYLKTMSDKADPNGFPKFAVPVDALGVILGYTPRKNPEVSPVGSARFFPIGPTCVEKQLGVNNRISAIRGYFQSVRLGTGRALLNVNVTSGIFRTAVSVADLCRWANIAQYGGSNPPDPGTTAVPAERCTIIGGQSVRSKLSGEETTLMLDFACRSPFANALSISTESRSALGLDENPTLQQFGLTIDRRLLTVWGRELQSPSVLYLKNKEARTFSGGWNMRDVQVAEAGPKITNWAWVQVTES
;
A
#
# COMPACT_ATOMS: atom_id res chain seq x y z
N MET A 1 16.33 -30.22 -11.20
CA MET A 1 15.34 -29.91 -10.15
C MET A 1 15.04 -31.11 -9.23
N ARG A 2 15.87 -32.17 -9.19
CA ARG A 2 15.55 -33.35 -8.35
C ARG A 2 15.72 -33.12 -6.84
N ASP A 3 16.37 -32.02 -6.43
CA ASP A 3 16.73 -31.77 -5.02
C ASP A 3 16.12 -30.48 -4.44
N VAL A 4 15.11 -29.88 -5.10
CA VAL A 4 14.46 -28.67 -4.58
C VAL A 4 13.27 -29.07 -3.70
N GLN A 5 13.39 -28.83 -2.40
CA GLN A 5 12.32 -29.02 -1.42
C GLN A 5 11.84 -27.69 -0.85
N VAL A 6 10.60 -27.68 -0.35
CA VAL A 6 10.08 -26.54 0.43
C VAL A 6 10.84 -26.43 1.76
N ALA A 7 11.02 -25.21 2.26
CA ALA A 7 11.73 -24.98 3.53
C ALA A 7 10.98 -25.58 4.73
N GLU A 8 9.65 -25.58 4.71
CA GLU A 8 8.78 -26.22 5.68
C GLU A 8 7.49 -26.68 5.00
N ALA A 9 7.13 -27.94 5.21
CA ALA A 9 5.92 -28.53 4.69
C ALA A 9 4.72 -28.22 5.59
N GLY A 10 3.58 -27.85 5.00
CA GLY A 10 2.30 -27.83 5.73
C GLY A 10 1.83 -29.25 6.12
N PRO A 11 0.71 -29.38 6.86
CA PRO A 11 0.10 -30.67 7.19
C PRO A 11 -0.21 -31.52 5.95
N LYS A 12 -0.46 -32.82 6.10
CA LYS A 12 -0.78 -33.64 4.92
C LYS A 12 -2.14 -33.25 4.30
N ILE A 13 -2.14 -32.93 3.01
CA ILE A 13 -3.34 -32.61 2.24
C ILE A 13 -4.04 -33.92 1.86
N THR A 14 -5.04 -34.30 2.64
CA THR A 14 -5.83 -35.54 2.43
C THR A 14 -7.18 -35.29 1.76
N ASN A 15 -7.64 -34.03 1.77
CA ASN A 15 -8.94 -33.65 1.27
C ASN A 15 -8.82 -32.71 0.07
N TRP A 16 -8.72 -33.28 -1.13
CA TRP A 16 -8.63 -32.49 -2.35
C TRP A 16 -9.30 -33.14 -3.57
N ALA A 17 -9.69 -32.29 -4.51
CA ALA A 17 -10.33 -32.66 -5.76
C ALA A 17 -9.83 -31.76 -6.91
N TRP A 18 -10.30 -32.04 -8.12
CA TRP A 18 -10.04 -31.19 -9.28
C TRP A 18 -11.30 -31.00 -10.12
N VAL A 19 -11.36 -29.85 -10.79
CA VAL A 19 -12.41 -29.48 -11.73
C VAL A 19 -11.75 -29.03 -13.02
N GLN A 20 -12.12 -29.63 -14.15
CA GLN A 20 -11.72 -29.13 -15.46
C GLN A 20 -12.90 -28.46 -16.15
N VAL A 21 -12.74 -27.18 -16.42
CA VAL A 21 -13.74 -26.35 -17.10
C VAL A 21 -13.44 -26.35 -18.60
N THR A 22 -14.44 -26.60 -19.43
CA THR A 22 -14.31 -26.68 -20.89
C THR A 22 -15.36 -25.82 -21.59
N GLU A 23 -14.97 -25.18 -22.70
CA GLU A 23 -15.90 -24.43 -23.59
C GLU A 23 -16.13 -25.15 -24.93
N SER A 24 -15.34 -26.19 -25.21
CA SER A 24 -15.29 -26.92 -26.47
C SER A 24 -15.38 -28.43 -26.22
N GLU A 25 -15.86 -29.17 -27.22
CA GLU A 25 -15.84 -30.63 -27.24
C GLU A 25 -14.44 -31.20 -27.47
N ARG A 26 -13.54 -30.39 -28.06
CA ARG A 26 -12.12 -30.73 -28.18
C ARG A 26 -11.36 -30.08 -27.04
N TYR A 27 -11.02 -30.87 -26.03
CA TYR A 27 -10.18 -30.48 -24.90
C TYR A 27 -9.22 -31.63 -24.56
N THR A 28 -8.11 -31.29 -23.88
CA THR A 28 -7.16 -32.31 -23.41
C THR A 28 -7.58 -32.77 -22.02
N ASP A 29 -7.94 -34.04 -21.86
CA ASP A 29 -8.29 -34.56 -20.54
C ASP A 29 -7.13 -34.39 -19.55
N ALA A 30 -7.36 -33.66 -18.47
CA ALA A 30 -6.32 -33.33 -17.51
C ALA A 30 -6.11 -34.40 -16.42
N ALA A 31 -6.92 -35.46 -16.38
CA ALA A 31 -6.88 -36.46 -15.31
C ALA A 31 -5.47 -37.08 -15.10
N GLU A 32 -4.77 -37.41 -16.19
CA GLU A 32 -3.41 -37.96 -16.13
C GLU A 32 -2.41 -36.93 -15.57
N ALA A 33 -2.47 -35.69 -16.08
CA ALA A 33 -1.61 -34.60 -15.63
C ALA A 33 -1.85 -34.28 -14.14
N VAL A 34 -3.09 -34.37 -13.65
CA VAL A 34 -3.41 -34.20 -12.23
C VAL A 34 -2.77 -35.29 -11.37
N GLY A 35 -2.79 -36.55 -11.82
CA GLY A 35 -2.10 -37.65 -11.13
C GLY A 35 -0.59 -37.44 -11.04
N LYS A 36 0.04 -37.05 -12.16
CA LYS A 36 1.47 -36.73 -12.20
C LYS A 36 1.82 -35.51 -11.34
N PHE A 37 0.96 -34.50 -11.31
CA PHE A 37 1.11 -33.35 -10.43
C PHE A 37 1.09 -33.76 -8.94
N ALA A 38 0.15 -34.59 -8.53
CA ALA A 38 0.09 -35.06 -7.14
C ALA A 38 1.33 -35.88 -6.74
N ALA A 39 1.80 -36.75 -7.63
CA ALA A 39 3.05 -37.48 -7.44
C ALA A 39 4.26 -36.54 -7.37
N PHE A 40 4.28 -35.49 -8.20
CA PHE A 40 5.32 -34.47 -8.18
C PHE A 40 5.36 -33.74 -6.83
N LEU A 41 4.22 -33.29 -6.30
CA LEU A 41 4.13 -32.63 -5.00
C LEU A 41 4.66 -33.50 -3.86
N ALA A 42 4.25 -34.78 -3.83
CA ALA A 42 4.72 -35.73 -2.83
C ALA A 42 6.25 -35.89 -2.89
N ASN A 43 6.84 -35.91 -4.10
CA ASN A 43 8.28 -36.03 -4.30
C ASN A 43 9.05 -34.73 -3.98
N THR A 44 8.42 -33.55 -4.05
CA THR A 44 9.05 -32.25 -3.73
C THR A 44 8.86 -31.83 -2.27
N GLY A 45 8.41 -32.75 -1.40
CA GLY A 45 8.26 -32.50 0.03
C GLY A 45 6.97 -31.78 0.41
N ILE A 46 5.96 -31.76 -0.47
CA ILE A 46 4.61 -31.25 -0.16
C ILE A 46 3.71 -32.45 0.12
N PRO A 47 3.37 -32.76 1.39
CA PRO A 47 2.66 -33.98 1.73
C PRO A 47 1.21 -33.91 1.25
N ILE A 48 0.85 -34.75 0.29
CA ILE A 48 -0.49 -34.84 -0.31
C ILE A 48 -0.87 -36.29 -0.54
N ASP A 49 -2.16 -36.63 -0.44
CA ASP A 49 -2.66 -37.92 -0.94
C ASP A 49 -2.63 -37.92 -2.47
N THR A 50 -1.84 -38.83 -3.06
CA THR A 50 -1.64 -38.84 -4.52
C THR A 50 -2.89 -39.23 -5.31
N ALA A 51 -3.89 -39.83 -4.64
CA ALA A 51 -5.19 -40.12 -5.20
C ALA A 51 -6.19 -39.01 -4.82
N PRO A 52 -6.54 -38.07 -5.73
CA PRO A 52 -7.60 -37.11 -5.47
C PRO A 52 -8.96 -37.80 -5.36
N ARG A 53 -9.94 -37.08 -4.79
CA ARG A 53 -11.35 -37.42 -5.00
C ARG A 53 -11.69 -37.37 -6.49
N ARG A 54 -12.77 -38.07 -6.87
CA ARG A 54 -13.27 -38.08 -8.26
C ARG A 54 -13.48 -36.66 -8.75
N GLY A 55 -12.69 -36.26 -9.74
CA GLY A 55 -12.77 -34.94 -10.36
C GLY A 55 -14.05 -34.74 -11.16
N LEU A 56 -14.35 -33.47 -11.45
CA LEU A 56 -15.50 -33.06 -12.25
C LEU A 56 -15.03 -32.42 -13.55
N ARG A 57 -15.83 -32.60 -14.61
CA ARG A 57 -15.67 -31.89 -15.88
C ARG A 57 -16.90 -31.05 -16.10
N VAL A 58 -16.69 -29.75 -16.28
CA VAL A 58 -17.75 -28.75 -16.34
C VAL A 58 -17.69 -28.12 -17.72
N ARG A 59 -18.66 -28.46 -18.57
CA ARG A 59 -18.85 -27.75 -19.83
C ARG A 59 -19.61 -26.46 -19.51
N THR A 60 -19.09 -25.33 -19.97
CA THR A 60 -19.69 -24.02 -19.71
C THR A 60 -19.55 -23.08 -20.90
N SER A 61 -20.11 -21.89 -20.76
CA SER A 61 -20.04 -20.77 -21.71
C SER A 61 -19.98 -19.46 -20.92
N SER A 62 -19.56 -18.36 -21.57
CA SER A 62 -19.36 -17.07 -20.91
C SER A 62 -20.56 -16.52 -20.13
N PHE A 63 -21.78 -16.90 -20.53
CA PHE A 63 -23.03 -16.51 -19.88
C PHE A 63 -23.48 -17.46 -18.75
N ARG A 64 -22.74 -18.55 -18.52
CA ARG A 64 -23.08 -19.63 -17.58
C ARG A 64 -21.99 -19.97 -16.57
N TYR A 65 -20.85 -19.25 -16.60
CA TYR A 65 -19.73 -19.48 -15.70
C TYR A 65 -20.16 -19.56 -14.23
N GLN A 66 -21.02 -18.63 -13.78
CA GLN A 66 -21.52 -18.60 -12.41
C GLN A 66 -22.27 -19.89 -12.06
N ASP A 67 -23.34 -20.19 -12.79
CA ASP A 67 -24.23 -21.33 -12.51
C ASP A 67 -23.50 -22.67 -12.58
N ASP A 68 -22.69 -22.89 -13.62
CA ASP A 68 -22.09 -24.20 -13.89
C ASP A 68 -20.94 -24.49 -12.92
N VAL A 69 -20.12 -23.47 -12.58
CA VAL A 69 -19.05 -23.63 -11.58
C VAL A 69 -19.64 -23.79 -10.18
N GLU A 70 -20.70 -23.04 -9.85
CA GLU A 70 -21.39 -23.17 -8.56
C GLU A 70 -22.00 -24.56 -8.39
N ALA A 71 -22.64 -25.10 -9.43
CA ALA A 71 -23.18 -26.47 -9.41
C ALA A 71 -22.08 -27.51 -9.16
N ALA A 72 -20.92 -27.37 -9.81
CA ALA A 72 -19.79 -28.25 -9.60
C ALA A 72 -19.22 -28.14 -8.17
N PHE A 73 -19.16 -26.93 -7.61
CA PHE A 73 -18.66 -26.72 -6.25
C PHE A 73 -19.63 -27.26 -5.20
N LYS A 74 -20.95 -27.09 -5.39
CA LYS A 74 -21.98 -27.75 -4.56
C LYS A 74 -21.85 -29.27 -4.59
N GLU A 75 -21.62 -29.85 -5.76
CA GLU A 75 -21.42 -31.29 -5.87
C GLU A 75 -20.16 -31.77 -5.13
N LEU A 76 -19.05 -31.02 -5.22
CA LEU A 76 -17.83 -31.33 -4.47
C LEU A 76 -18.03 -31.22 -2.94
N GLU A 77 -18.78 -30.21 -2.50
CA GLU A 77 -19.14 -30.02 -1.09
C GLU A 77 -19.97 -31.19 -0.57
N GLN A 78 -21.02 -31.59 -1.29
CA GLN A 78 -21.89 -32.70 -0.92
C GLN A 78 -21.14 -34.04 -0.84
N ARG A 79 -20.13 -34.23 -1.70
CA ARG A 79 -19.25 -35.41 -1.66
C ARG A 79 -18.28 -35.40 -0.47
N ALA A 80 -18.11 -34.28 0.22
CA ALA A 80 -17.28 -34.19 1.41
C ALA A 80 -18.02 -34.77 2.63
N ALA A 81 -17.65 -35.99 3.02
CA ALA A 81 -18.25 -36.71 4.16
C ALA A 81 -18.10 -36.04 5.54
N LYS A 82 -17.42 -34.89 5.62
CA LYS A 82 -17.29 -34.01 6.79
C LYS A 82 -17.24 -32.57 6.26
N GLY A 83 -18.06 -31.66 6.81
CA GLY A 83 -18.22 -30.27 6.34
C GLY A 83 -16.90 -29.49 6.18
N PRO A 84 -16.90 -28.34 5.48
CA PRO A 84 -15.67 -27.63 5.13
C PRO A 84 -15.03 -27.04 6.39
N PRO A 85 -13.70 -27.20 6.52
CA PRO A 85 -12.89 -25.99 6.30
C PRO A 85 -11.72 -26.17 5.33
N ASN A 86 -11.33 -27.40 4.95
CA ASN A 86 -10.04 -27.63 4.28
C ASN A 86 -10.16 -28.46 2.98
N LEU A 87 -11.09 -28.15 2.07
CA LEU A 87 -11.11 -28.78 0.74
C LEU A 87 -10.20 -27.99 -0.23
N PHE A 88 -9.16 -28.64 -0.75
CA PHE A 88 -8.36 -28.10 -1.85
C PHE A 88 -8.97 -28.45 -3.20
N VAL A 89 -9.05 -27.48 -4.11
CA VAL A 89 -9.60 -27.70 -5.45
C VAL A 89 -8.64 -27.15 -6.50
N LEU A 90 -8.09 -28.05 -7.33
CA LEU A 90 -7.38 -27.66 -8.54
C LEU A 90 -8.40 -27.36 -9.65
N VAL A 91 -8.49 -26.11 -10.08
CA VAL A 91 -9.39 -25.70 -11.16
C VAL A 91 -8.60 -25.48 -12.45
N ILE A 92 -8.86 -26.32 -13.44
CA ILE A 92 -8.21 -26.26 -14.75
C ILE A 92 -9.12 -25.48 -15.69
N LEU A 93 -8.67 -24.27 -16.04
CA LEU A 93 -9.37 -23.34 -16.89
C LEU A 93 -9.05 -23.61 -18.37
N PRO A 94 -10.00 -23.45 -19.29
CA PRO A 94 -9.78 -23.75 -20.71
C PRO A 94 -8.77 -22.79 -21.35
N ARG A 95 -8.77 -21.53 -20.89
CA ARG A 95 -7.87 -20.45 -21.33
C ARG A 95 -7.69 -19.44 -20.20
N GLN A 96 -6.81 -18.47 -20.41
CA GLN A 96 -6.72 -17.31 -19.54
C GLN A 96 -7.95 -16.43 -19.75
N ASP A 97 -8.83 -16.40 -18.75
CA ASP A 97 -10.08 -15.65 -18.77
C ASP A 97 -10.33 -15.02 -17.39
N THR A 98 -10.33 -13.68 -17.34
CA THR A 98 -10.47 -12.93 -16.10
C THR A 98 -11.85 -13.10 -15.47
N THR A 99 -12.90 -13.22 -16.28
CA THR A 99 -14.29 -13.35 -15.80
C THR A 99 -14.51 -14.70 -15.14
N LEU A 100 -14.14 -15.79 -15.83
CA LEU A 100 -14.24 -17.14 -15.26
C LEU A 100 -13.34 -17.30 -14.03
N TYR A 101 -12.12 -16.76 -14.07
CA TYR A 101 -11.22 -16.76 -12.91
C TYR A 101 -11.85 -16.06 -11.70
N SER A 102 -12.50 -14.91 -11.93
CA SER A 102 -13.15 -14.14 -10.86
C SER A 102 -14.35 -14.89 -10.27
N VAL A 103 -15.14 -15.58 -11.09
CA VAL A 103 -16.24 -16.45 -10.65
C VAL A 103 -15.71 -17.59 -9.77
N VAL A 104 -14.70 -18.33 -10.26
CA VAL A 104 -14.08 -19.43 -9.51
C VAL A 104 -13.55 -18.95 -8.16
N LYS A 105 -12.90 -17.78 -8.15
CA LYS A 105 -12.34 -17.20 -6.93
C LYS A 105 -13.41 -16.73 -5.96
N THR A 106 -14.44 -16.07 -6.44
CA THR A 106 -15.56 -15.60 -5.61
C THR A 106 -16.31 -16.78 -4.99
N LEU A 107 -16.68 -17.77 -5.79
CA LEU A 107 -17.37 -18.96 -5.31
C LEU A 107 -16.48 -19.75 -4.34
N GLY A 108 -15.28 -20.10 -4.78
CA GLY A 108 -14.38 -20.96 -4.00
C GLY A 108 -13.88 -20.29 -2.72
N ASP A 109 -13.24 -19.14 -2.85
CA ASP A 109 -12.51 -18.52 -1.73
C ASP A 109 -13.48 -17.75 -0.79
N CYS A 110 -14.62 -17.23 -1.27
CA CYS A 110 -15.55 -16.43 -0.44
C CYS A 110 -16.85 -17.13 -0.03
N GLN A 111 -17.43 -18.02 -0.87
CA GLN A 111 -18.73 -18.64 -0.58
C GLN A 111 -18.63 -20.04 0.02
N PHE A 112 -17.86 -20.94 -0.64
CA PHE A 112 -17.71 -22.33 -0.19
C PHE A 112 -16.53 -22.55 0.77
N GLY A 113 -15.60 -21.58 0.86
CA GLY A 113 -14.41 -21.70 1.71
C GLY A 113 -13.41 -22.75 1.21
N PHE A 114 -13.38 -23.03 -0.09
CA PHE A 114 -12.42 -23.94 -0.71
C PHE A 114 -11.07 -23.27 -0.92
N HIS A 115 -9.98 -24.01 -0.73
CA HIS A 115 -8.67 -23.57 -1.15
C HIS A 115 -8.51 -23.81 -2.66
N THR A 116 -8.95 -22.84 -3.48
CA THR A 116 -8.86 -22.97 -4.93
C THR A 116 -7.49 -22.58 -5.48
N ILE A 117 -6.94 -23.40 -6.39
CA ILE A 117 -5.76 -23.08 -7.19
C ILE A 117 -6.13 -23.25 -8.66
N CYS A 118 -5.95 -22.20 -9.46
CA CYS A 118 -6.27 -22.23 -10.89
C CYS A 118 -5.03 -22.49 -11.75
N ALA A 119 -5.19 -23.28 -12.81
CA ALA A 119 -4.18 -23.51 -13.85
C ALA A 119 -4.85 -23.49 -15.23
N VAL A 120 -4.14 -23.04 -16.27
CA VAL A 120 -4.67 -23.07 -17.65
C VAL A 120 -4.35 -24.41 -18.29
N GLU A 121 -5.35 -25.05 -18.91
CA GLU A 121 -5.27 -26.40 -19.52
C GLU A 121 -4.01 -26.56 -20.37
N LYS A 122 -3.85 -25.71 -21.40
CA LYS A 122 -2.71 -25.76 -22.35
C LYS A 122 -1.34 -25.71 -21.67
N THR A 123 -1.25 -25.15 -20.47
CA THR A 123 0.01 -25.03 -19.71
C THR A 123 0.17 -26.17 -18.73
N PHE A 124 -0.91 -26.59 -18.07
CA PHE A 124 -0.90 -27.63 -17.05
C PHE A 124 -0.69 -29.03 -17.65
N THR A 125 -1.39 -29.34 -18.74
CA THR A 125 -1.33 -30.66 -19.40
C THR A 125 -0.02 -30.93 -20.15
N LYS A 126 0.87 -29.93 -20.25
CA LYS A 126 2.25 -30.11 -20.72
C LYS A 126 3.16 -30.78 -19.70
N GLU A 127 2.73 -30.90 -18.44
CA GLU A 127 3.45 -31.61 -17.38
C GLU A 127 4.88 -31.10 -17.15
N ASN A 128 5.09 -29.80 -17.40
CA ASN A 128 6.39 -29.19 -17.19
C ASN A 128 6.68 -29.12 -15.68
N PRO A 129 7.82 -29.68 -15.20
CA PRO A 129 8.19 -29.67 -13.78
C PRO A 129 8.22 -28.27 -13.15
N MET A 130 8.60 -27.24 -13.92
CA MET A 130 8.61 -25.85 -13.45
C MET A 130 7.19 -25.31 -13.23
N THR A 131 6.25 -25.66 -14.11
CA THR A 131 4.83 -25.32 -13.94
C THR A 131 4.28 -25.99 -12.69
N PHE A 132 4.55 -27.29 -12.52
CA PHE A 132 4.14 -28.02 -11.32
C PHE A 132 4.76 -27.45 -10.05
N ALA A 133 6.04 -27.07 -10.06
CA ALA A 133 6.69 -26.41 -8.94
C ALA A 133 5.98 -25.08 -8.59
N ASN A 134 5.77 -24.19 -9.56
CA ASN A 134 5.12 -22.89 -9.34
C ASN A 134 3.68 -23.03 -8.79
N ILE A 135 2.96 -24.07 -9.21
CA ILE A 135 1.63 -24.38 -8.67
C ILE A 135 1.77 -24.97 -7.26
N GLY A 136 2.68 -25.91 -7.05
CA GLY A 136 2.95 -26.56 -5.76
C GLY A 136 3.33 -25.57 -4.66
N LEU A 137 4.10 -24.53 -4.98
CA LEU A 137 4.40 -23.44 -4.07
C LEU A 137 3.12 -22.79 -3.49
N LYS A 138 2.06 -22.67 -4.29
CA LYS A 138 0.76 -22.13 -3.81
C LYS A 138 0.03 -23.13 -2.91
N TRP A 139 0.13 -24.42 -3.20
CA TRP A 139 -0.46 -25.48 -2.38
C TRP A 139 0.15 -25.53 -0.99
N ASN A 140 1.49 -25.51 -0.91
CA ASN A 140 2.19 -25.53 0.36
C ASN A 140 1.83 -24.30 1.22
N LEU A 141 1.85 -23.10 0.63
CA LEU A 141 1.51 -21.86 1.36
C LEU A 141 0.06 -21.85 1.86
N LYS A 142 -0.90 -22.21 1.01
CA LYS A 142 -2.33 -22.30 1.39
C LYS A 142 -2.59 -23.31 2.50
N ASN A 143 -1.69 -24.26 2.68
CA ASN A 143 -1.79 -25.29 3.71
C ASN A 143 -0.84 -25.02 4.91
N GLY A 144 -0.39 -23.78 5.11
CA GLY A 144 0.40 -23.42 6.29
C GLY A 144 1.90 -23.70 6.19
N GLY A 145 2.41 -24.19 5.07
CA GLY A 145 3.85 -24.45 4.86
C GLY A 145 4.63 -23.20 4.45
N ILE A 146 5.96 -23.24 4.57
CA ILE A 146 6.87 -22.15 4.20
C ILE A 146 7.74 -22.61 3.03
N ASN A 147 7.70 -21.88 1.91
CA ASN A 147 8.44 -22.29 0.71
C ASN A 147 9.93 -21.96 0.79
N HIS A 148 10.28 -20.79 1.31
CA HIS A 148 11.65 -20.29 1.33
C HIS A 148 11.91 -19.48 2.60
N ARG A 149 13.18 -19.44 3.03
CA ARG A 149 13.66 -18.64 4.17
C ARG A 149 14.80 -17.75 3.70
N VAL A 150 14.92 -16.57 4.29
CA VAL A 150 16.04 -15.65 4.05
C VAL A 150 17.25 -16.15 4.86
N LYS A 151 18.41 -16.30 4.20
CA LYS A 151 19.63 -16.80 4.84
C LYS A 151 20.12 -15.89 5.97
N ASP A 152 20.05 -14.58 5.75
CA ASP A 152 20.53 -13.55 6.68
C ASP A 152 19.36 -12.58 7.03
N PRO A 153 18.45 -12.99 7.93
CA PRO A 153 17.24 -12.21 8.22
C PRO A 153 17.56 -10.94 9.02
N ILE A 154 16.85 -9.86 8.74
CA ILE A 154 17.03 -8.57 9.42
C ILE A 154 16.61 -8.73 10.89
N GLY A 155 17.47 -8.32 11.82
CA GLY A 155 17.28 -8.56 13.26
C GLY A 155 15.93 -8.10 13.82
N ILE A 156 15.36 -7.01 13.29
CA ILE A 156 14.04 -6.52 13.73
C ILE A 156 12.91 -7.51 13.41
N VAL A 157 12.96 -8.18 12.26
CA VAL A 157 11.96 -9.18 11.84
C VAL A 157 12.26 -10.55 12.46
N ALA A 158 13.53 -10.95 12.46
CA ALA A 158 13.98 -12.26 12.94
C ALA A 158 13.61 -12.54 14.41
N GLN A 159 13.48 -11.49 15.22
CA GLN A 159 13.08 -11.57 16.64
C GLN A 159 11.60 -11.93 16.85
N GLY A 160 10.77 -11.95 15.80
CA GLY A 160 9.33 -12.24 15.90
C GLY A 160 8.53 -11.17 16.64
N LYS A 161 9.13 -10.00 16.91
CA LYS A 161 8.51 -8.86 17.60
C LYS A 161 8.03 -7.77 16.65
N THR A 162 8.20 -7.98 15.35
CA THR A 162 7.92 -6.97 14.32
C THR A 162 6.96 -7.53 13.30
N MET A 163 5.87 -6.80 13.10
CA MET A 163 4.86 -7.08 12.09
C MET A 163 5.16 -6.25 10.84
N VAL A 164 5.28 -6.89 9.70
CA VAL A 164 5.32 -6.22 8.39
C VAL A 164 3.90 -6.15 7.87
N VAL A 165 3.39 -4.93 7.69
CA VAL A 165 2.03 -4.69 7.20
C VAL A 165 2.10 -4.05 5.82
N GLY A 166 1.46 -4.70 4.85
CA GLY A 166 1.19 -4.15 3.53
C GLY A 166 -0.29 -3.85 3.40
N TYR A 167 -0.64 -2.75 2.75
CA TYR A 167 -2.02 -2.47 2.38
C TYR A 167 -2.06 -1.96 0.94
N ASP A 168 -3.13 -2.31 0.23
CA ASP A 168 -3.43 -1.80 -1.09
C ASP A 168 -4.84 -1.22 -1.11
N VAL A 169 -5.01 -0.10 -1.81
CA VAL A 169 -6.28 0.63 -1.86
C VAL A 169 -6.78 0.64 -3.29
N THR A 170 -7.90 -0.03 -3.53
CA THR A 170 -8.61 0.04 -4.79
C THR A 170 -9.67 1.14 -4.70
N HIS A 171 -9.46 2.22 -5.45
CA HIS A 171 -10.45 3.27 -5.61
C HIS A 171 -11.43 2.92 -6.75
N PRO A 172 -12.72 3.33 -6.66
CA PRO A 172 -13.74 3.08 -7.68
C PRO A 172 -13.45 3.70 -9.06
N THR A 173 -12.42 4.53 -9.17
CA THR A 173 -12.02 5.22 -10.41
C THR A 173 -11.56 4.28 -11.53
N ASN A 174 -11.20 3.03 -11.19
CA ASN A 174 -10.78 2.01 -12.17
C ASN A 174 -11.94 1.15 -12.70
N MET A 175 -13.18 1.38 -12.27
CA MET A 175 -14.37 0.60 -12.68
C MET A 175 -15.17 1.26 -13.81
N GLY A 176 -14.65 2.31 -14.47
CA GLY A 176 -15.31 2.94 -15.63
C GLY A 176 -16.55 3.77 -15.30
N LEU A 177 -16.78 4.11 -14.02
CA LEU A 177 -17.93 4.89 -13.56
C LEU A 177 -17.66 6.40 -13.70
N GLN A 178 -18.69 7.17 -14.07
CA GLN A 178 -18.56 8.60 -14.34
C GLN A 178 -18.66 9.45 -13.06
N PRO A 179 -18.00 10.61 -12.98
CA PRO A 179 -18.17 11.54 -11.86
C PRO A 179 -19.62 12.05 -11.80
N GLY A 180 -20.37 11.65 -10.77
CA GLY A 180 -21.76 12.09 -10.56
C GLY A 180 -22.74 10.98 -10.17
N ASP A 181 -22.35 9.71 -10.30
CA ASP A 181 -23.18 8.60 -9.83
C ASP A 181 -23.31 8.64 -8.30
N LYS A 182 -24.56 8.70 -7.82
CA LYS A 182 -24.90 8.79 -6.39
C LYS A 182 -24.56 7.52 -5.60
N ASP A 183 -24.19 6.44 -6.29
CA ASP A 183 -23.91 5.10 -5.76
C ASP A 183 -22.46 4.65 -6.06
N LEU A 184 -21.48 5.56 -5.94
CA LEU A 184 -20.07 5.17 -6.01
C LEU A 184 -19.76 4.18 -4.86
N PRO A 185 -19.29 2.94 -5.15
CA PRO A 185 -18.90 2.02 -4.10
C PRO A 185 -17.75 2.63 -3.28
N PRO A 186 -17.60 2.31 -1.99
CA PRO A 186 -16.48 2.81 -1.21
C PRO A 186 -15.15 2.30 -1.78
N SER A 187 -14.05 3.00 -1.50
CA SER A 187 -12.72 2.47 -1.77
C SER A 187 -12.50 1.23 -0.89
N ILE A 188 -11.98 0.16 -1.49
CA ILE A 188 -11.69 -1.09 -0.79
C ILE A 188 -10.21 -1.11 -0.44
N VAL A 189 -9.89 -1.37 0.83
CA VAL A 189 -8.51 -1.57 1.28
C VAL A 189 -8.31 -3.05 1.57
N GLY A 190 -7.36 -3.68 0.89
CA GLY A 190 -6.83 -4.98 1.28
C GLY A 190 -5.63 -4.77 2.19
N LEU A 191 -5.67 -5.28 3.42
CA LEU A 191 -4.54 -5.25 4.36
C LEU A 191 -4.03 -6.68 4.57
N VAL A 192 -2.72 -6.86 4.49
CA VAL A 192 -2.03 -8.12 4.77
C VAL A 192 -0.91 -7.84 5.76
N ALA A 193 -0.80 -8.67 6.78
CA ALA A 193 0.24 -8.56 7.79
C ALA A 193 1.00 -9.88 7.94
N SER A 194 2.30 -9.80 8.16
CA SER A 194 3.08 -10.97 8.56
C SER A 194 2.72 -11.37 9.99
N VAL A 195 2.51 -12.65 10.23
CA VAL A 195 2.18 -13.18 11.56
C VAL A 195 3.33 -13.91 12.24
N ASP A 196 4.45 -14.10 11.53
CA ASP A 196 5.63 -14.77 12.03
C ASP A 196 6.92 -14.13 11.51
N LYS A 197 8.06 -14.62 12.02
CA LYS A 197 9.41 -14.18 11.66
C LYS A 197 9.86 -14.62 10.25
N ASP A 198 9.15 -15.57 9.65
CA ASP A 198 9.52 -16.21 8.38
C ASP A 198 8.77 -15.58 7.19
N LEU A 199 7.79 -14.69 7.46
CA LEU A 199 7.03 -13.91 6.48
C LEU A 199 6.30 -14.77 5.43
N GLY A 200 6.12 -16.06 5.72
CA GLY A 200 5.58 -17.04 4.79
C GLY A 200 4.07 -17.26 4.91
N GLN A 201 3.47 -16.85 6.03
CA GLN A 201 2.07 -17.11 6.33
C GLN A 201 1.23 -15.83 6.40
N TRP A 202 0.01 -15.90 5.88
CA TRP A 202 -0.98 -14.81 5.86
C TRP A 202 -2.39 -15.35 6.23
N PRO A 203 -2.65 -15.65 7.50
CA PRO A 203 -4.01 -16.00 7.91
C PRO A 203 -4.94 -14.81 7.62
N ALA A 204 -6.09 -15.09 7.03
CA ALA A 204 -7.14 -14.10 6.79
C ALA A 204 -8.26 -14.29 7.80
N GLU A 205 -8.62 -13.21 8.50
CA GLU A 205 -9.81 -13.15 9.35
C GLU A 205 -10.80 -12.14 8.76
N ASN A 206 -12.09 -12.49 8.81
CA ASN A 206 -13.17 -11.60 8.39
C ASN A 206 -13.75 -10.89 9.61
N PHE A 207 -13.80 -9.56 9.57
CA PHE A 207 -14.45 -8.73 10.59
C PHE A 207 -15.75 -8.14 10.06
N PHE A 208 -16.82 -8.24 10.84
CA PHE A 208 -18.03 -7.46 10.59
C PHE A 208 -17.82 -6.04 11.10
N VAL A 209 -17.64 -5.09 10.18
CA VAL A 209 -17.49 -3.67 10.52
C VAL A 209 -18.87 -3.04 10.60
N ARG A 210 -19.21 -2.48 11.77
CA ARG A 210 -20.43 -1.68 11.95
C ARG A 210 -20.10 -0.23 11.66
N ILE A 211 -20.80 0.34 10.68
CA ILE A 211 -20.82 1.80 10.50
C ILE A 211 -21.67 2.36 11.64
N VAL A 212 -21.04 3.06 12.58
CA VAL A 212 -21.71 3.73 13.69
C VAL A 212 -22.25 5.08 13.24
N ASP A 213 -23.38 5.48 13.84
CA ASP A 213 -24.02 6.79 13.67
C ASP A 213 -23.05 7.96 13.94
N PRO A 214 -23.40 9.20 13.53
CA PRO A 214 -22.59 10.38 13.80
C PRO A 214 -22.22 10.45 15.29
N ILE A 215 -20.91 10.37 15.57
CA ILE A 215 -20.42 10.44 16.95
C ILE A 215 -20.50 11.90 17.41
N GLU A 216 -21.26 12.16 18.48
CA GLU A 216 -21.26 13.47 19.12
C GLU A 216 -19.91 13.70 19.81
N ALA A 217 -19.19 14.75 19.38
CA ALA A 217 -17.94 15.16 20.00
C ALA A 217 -18.22 16.17 21.14
N SER A 218 -18.27 15.70 22.39
CA SER A 218 -18.35 16.60 23.55
C SER A 218 -16.99 17.24 23.85
N PHE A 219 -16.96 18.57 23.95
CA PHE A 219 -15.75 19.34 24.21
C PHE A 219 -15.52 19.68 25.68
N ASP A 220 -16.49 19.43 26.58
CA ASP A 220 -16.39 19.87 27.99
C ASP A 220 -15.17 19.28 28.70
N ALA A 221 -14.98 17.96 28.59
CA ALA A 221 -13.84 17.27 29.18
C ALA A 221 -12.52 17.71 28.52
N THR A 222 -12.53 17.94 27.20
CA THR A 222 -11.36 18.45 26.46
C THR A 222 -10.97 19.85 26.96
N LEU A 223 -11.94 20.74 27.18
CA LEU A 223 -11.71 22.09 27.69
C LEU A 223 -11.19 22.09 29.13
N GLN A 224 -11.72 21.21 29.99
CA GLN A 224 -11.18 21.02 31.35
C GLN A 224 -9.75 20.48 31.31
N TYR A 225 -9.47 19.52 30.44
CA TYR A 225 -8.12 18.99 30.23
C TYR A 225 -7.16 20.08 29.77
N LEU A 226 -7.54 20.91 28.79
CA LEU A 226 -6.69 22.02 28.34
C LEU A 226 -6.31 22.99 29.48
N LYS A 227 -7.21 23.22 30.45
CA LYS A 227 -6.94 24.08 31.60
C LYS A 227 -6.00 23.45 32.64
N THR A 228 -6.05 22.13 32.80
CA THR A 228 -5.42 21.44 33.94
C THR A 228 -4.27 20.52 33.54
N MET A 229 -4.21 20.13 32.27
CA MET A 229 -3.40 19.04 31.72
C MET A 229 -3.54 17.72 32.50
N SER A 230 -4.70 17.52 33.13
CA SER A 230 -5.00 16.36 33.97
C SER A 230 -6.27 15.69 33.47
N ASP A 231 -6.13 14.47 32.95
CA ASP A 231 -7.27 13.59 32.66
C ASP A 231 -7.45 12.63 33.83
N LYS A 232 -8.44 12.89 34.68
CA LYS A 232 -8.72 12.04 35.85
C LYS A 232 -9.45 10.75 35.48
N ALA A 233 -10.19 10.75 34.38
CA ALA A 233 -10.98 9.61 33.96
C ALA A 233 -10.08 8.55 33.33
N ASP A 234 -9.09 8.98 32.55
CA ASP A 234 -8.08 8.09 31.99
C ASP A 234 -6.70 8.76 32.01
N PRO A 235 -5.91 8.61 33.08
CA PRO A 235 -4.58 9.24 33.17
C PRO A 235 -3.61 8.74 32.10
N ASN A 236 -3.70 7.47 31.71
CA ASN A 236 -2.69 6.80 30.87
C ASN A 236 -3.13 6.60 29.40
N GLY A 237 -4.40 6.83 29.07
CA GLY A 237 -4.91 6.65 27.71
C GLY A 237 -4.32 7.63 26.72
N PHE A 238 -3.92 7.12 25.56
CA PHE A 238 -3.46 7.91 24.43
C PHE A 238 -4.01 7.33 23.12
N PRO A 239 -4.38 8.16 22.13
CA PRO A 239 -4.38 9.63 22.16
C PRO A 239 -5.51 10.23 23.02
N LYS A 240 -5.21 11.33 23.74
CA LYS A 240 -6.19 12.04 24.56
C LYS A 240 -7.26 12.70 23.69
N PHE A 241 -8.54 12.49 24.02
CA PHE A 241 -9.70 13.12 23.37
C PHE A 241 -9.67 13.01 21.84
N ALA A 242 -9.45 11.81 21.31
CA ALA A 242 -9.32 11.56 19.87
C ALA A 242 -10.48 12.13 19.04
N VAL A 243 -11.72 11.85 19.45
CA VAL A 243 -12.93 12.30 18.74
C VAL A 243 -13.02 13.84 18.65
N PRO A 244 -12.89 14.62 19.76
CA PRO A 244 -12.78 16.07 19.68
C PRO A 244 -11.61 16.59 18.82
N VAL A 245 -10.44 15.96 18.90
CA VAL A 245 -9.26 16.34 18.10
C VAL A 245 -9.53 16.14 16.61
N ASP A 246 -10.14 15.02 16.24
CA ASP A 246 -10.51 14.70 14.87
C ASP A 246 -11.59 15.64 14.35
N ALA A 247 -12.60 15.97 15.18
CA ALA A 247 -13.63 16.95 14.84
C ALA A 247 -13.03 18.34 14.53
N LEU A 248 -12.08 18.82 15.36
CA LEU A 248 -11.35 20.06 15.07
C LEU A 248 -10.54 19.95 13.77
N GLY A 249 -9.92 18.80 13.52
CA GLY A 249 -9.21 18.53 12.27
C GLY A 249 -10.11 18.61 11.03
N VAL A 250 -11.34 18.09 11.11
CA VAL A 250 -12.35 18.19 10.05
C VAL A 250 -12.78 19.64 9.82
N ILE A 251 -13.06 20.39 10.89
CA ILE A 251 -13.45 21.81 10.81
C ILE A 251 -12.35 22.64 10.14
N LEU A 252 -11.09 22.48 10.59
CA LEU A 252 -9.93 23.16 10.00
C LEU A 252 -9.64 22.72 8.57
N GLY A 253 -9.94 21.47 8.22
CA GLY A 253 -9.77 20.92 6.88
C GLY A 253 -10.87 21.33 5.90
N TYR A 254 -12.02 21.79 6.37
CA TYR A 254 -13.19 22.04 5.52
C TYR A 254 -12.93 23.12 4.45
N THR A 255 -12.54 24.32 4.87
CA THR A 255 -12.33 25.46 3.96
C THR A 255 -11.28 25.18 2.88
N PRO A 256 -10.07 24.68 3.19
CA PRO A 256 -9.10 24.37 2.14
C PRO A 256 -9.54 23.22 1.23
N ARG A 257 -10.35 22.25 1.70
CA ARG A 257 -10.92 21.20 0.83
C ARG A 257 -11.98 21.70 -0.13
N LYS A 258 -12.71 22.76 0.27
CA LYS A 258 -13.73 23.39 -0.56
C LYS A 258 -13.13 24.33 -1.61
N ASN A 259 -11.89 24.78 -1.41
CA ASN A 259 -11.23 25.73 -2.31
C ASN A 259 -10.73 25.01 -3.58
N PRO A 260 -11.22 25.36 -4.79
CA PRO A 260 -10.76 24.73 -6.05
C PRO A 260 -9.29 25.04 -6.38
N GLU A 261 -8.71 26.07 -5.77
CA GLU A 261 -7.30 26.44 -5.93
C GLU A 261 -6.37 25.72 -4.95
N VAL A 262 -6.88 24.77 -4.17
CA VAL A 262 -6.11 23.98 -3.22
C VAL A 262 -6.37 22.49 -3.45
N SER A 263 -5.30 21.73 -3.70
CA SER A 263 -5.35 20.27 -3.82
C SER A 263 -5.07 19.62 -2.45
N PRO A 264 -6.07 18.95 -1.83
CA PRO A 264 -5.85 18.21 -0.60
C PRO A 264 -5.23 16.84 -0.90
N VAL A 265 -4.18 16.48 -0.17
CA VAL A 265 -3.53 15.16 -0.26
C VAL A 265 -3.57 14.48 1.11
N GLY A 266 -4.38 13.42 1.20
CA GLY A 266 -4.65 12.73 2.47
C GLY A 266 -5.49 13.57 3.43
N SER A 267 -5.36 13.30 4.73
CA SER A 267 -6.19 13.93 5.77
C SER A 267 -5.74 15.34 6.16
N ALA A 268 -4.46 15.67 5.95
CA ALA A 268 -3.83 16.80 6.64
C ALA A 268 -2.91 17.68 5.78
N ARG A 269 -2.70 17.39 4.50
CA ARG A 269 -1.82 18.19 3.62
C ARG A 269 -2.62 18.90 2.54
N PHE A 270 -2.28 20.16 2.31
CA PHE A 270 -2.99 21.06 1.41
C PHE A 270 -1.99 21.81 0.53
N PHE A 271 -2.17 21.74 -0.78
CA PHE A 271 -1.23 22.28 -1.76
C PHE A 271 -1.93 23.33 -2.63
N PRO A 272 -1.55 24.61 -2.55
CA PRO A 272 -2.03 25.62 -3.48
C PRO A 272 -1.67 25.24 -4.92
N ILE A 273 -2.68 25.20 -5.79
CA ILE A 273 -2.57 24.92 -7.22
C ILE A 273 -3.05 26.09 -8.09
N GLY A 274 -3.58 27.16 -7.46
CA GLY A 274 -3.98 28.41 -8.11
C GLY A 274 -2.83 29.43 -8.22
N PRO A 275 -3.14 30.74 -8.30
CA PRO A 275 -2.14 31.80 -8.51
C PRO A 275 -1.06 31.92 -7.43
N THR A 276 -1.34 31.42 -6.22
CA THR A 276 -0.40 31.40 -5.09
C THR A 276 0.47 30.15 -5.06
N CYS A 277 0.34 29.27 -6.07
CA CYS A 277 1.16 28.07 -6.22
C CYS A 277 2.64 28.43 -6.31
N VAL A 278 3.45 27.81 -5.45
CA VAL A 278 4.90 27.81 -5.57
C VAL A 278 5.31 26.43 -6.04
N GLU A 279 5.77 26.34 -7.29
CA GLU A 279 6.16 25.07 -7.90
C GLU A 279 7.54 25.11 -8.56
N LYS A 280 8.10 23.92 -8.77
CA LYS A 280 9.30 23.68 -9.57
C LYS A 280 9.04 22.53 -10.51
N GLN A 281 9.28 22.74 -11.80
CA GLN A 281 9.14 21.70 -12.81
C GLN A 281 10.21 20.62 -12.64
N LEU A 282 9.82 19.35 -12.78
CA LEU A 282 10.67 18.18 -12.62
C LEU A 282 10.60 17.28 -13.87
N GLY A 283 11.71 16.61 -14.16
CA GLY A 283 11.80 15.57 -15.17
C GLY A 283 11.81 16.06 -16.61
N VAL A 284 11.99 15.11 -17.54
CA VAL A 284 12.02 15.40 -18.98
C VAL A 284 10.64 15.82 -19.47
N ASN A 285 10.58 16.92 -20.24
CA ASN A 285 9.36 17.54 -20.75
C ASN A 285 8.40 18.09 -19.69
N ASN A 286 8.88 18.38 -18.46
CA ASN A 286 8.07 19.00 -17.39
C ASN A 286 6.76 18.26 -17.12
N ARG A 287 6.77 16.92 -17.08
CA ARG A 287 5.56 16.09 -16.90
C ARG A 287 5.02 16.09 -15.47
N ILE A 288 5.87 16.48 -14.52
CA ILE A 288 5.56 16.55 -13.11
C ILE A 288 6.15 17.83 -12.54
N SER A 289 5.52 18.38 -11.51
CA SER A 289 6.05 19.51 -10.75
C SER A 289 6.06 19.18 -9.26
N ALA A 290 7.07 19.68 -8.57
CA ALA A 290 7.07 19.77 -7.12
C ALA A 290 6.28 21.01 -6.72
N ILE A 291 5.22 20.83 -5.94
CA ILE A 291 4.40 21.93 -5.41
C ILE A 291 4.62 22.03 -3.90
N ARG A 292 4.80 23.25 -3.41
CA ARG A 292 4.85 23.55 -1.98
C ARG A 292 3.45 23.56 -1.40
N GLY A 293 3.27 22.88 -0.28
CA GLY A 293 2.03 22.87 0.48
C GLY A 293 2.29 22.94 1.98
N TYR A 294 1.21 22.73 2.72
CA TYR A 294 1.20 22.85 4.16
C TYR A 294 0.51 21.65 4.78
N PHE A 295 1.19 21.05 5.75
CA PHE A 295 0.59 20.10 6.67
C PHE A 295 -0.07 20.88 7.80
N GLN A 296 -1.27 20.49 8.20
CA GLN A 296 -1.92 21.01 9.41
C GLN A 296 -2.47 19.88 10.29
N SER A 297 -2.36 20.05 11.60
CA SER A 297 -2.95 19.13 12.58
C SER A 297 -3.27 19.85 13.87
N VAL A 298 -4.22 19.30 14.63
CA VAL A 298 -4.57 19.79 15.96
C VAL A 298 -3.81 18.99 17.01
N ARG A 299 -3.28 19.70 18.01
CA ARG A 299 -2.65 19.12 19.19
C ARG A 299 -3.23 19.78 20.43
N LEU A 300 -3.44 19.02 21.49
CA LEU A 300 -3.82 19.58 22.79
C LEU A 300 -2.54 19.98 23.53
N GLY A 301 -2.46 21.23 23.96
CA GLY A 301 -1.34 21.78 24.73
C GLY A 301 -1.80 22.46 26.01
N THR A 302 -0.85 22.81 26.87
CA THR A 302 -1.15 23.48 28.14
C THR A 302 -1.86 24.80 27.89
N GLY A 303 -3.08 24.91 28.40
CA GLY A 303 -3.93 26.10 28.33
C GLY A 303 -4.74 26.29 27.05
N ARG A 304 -4.43 25.55 25.96
CA ARG A 304 -5.04 25.78 24.63
C ARG A 304 -4.82 24.65 23.65
N ALA A 305 -5.70 24.52 22.67
CA ALA A 305 -5.42 23.75 21.46
C ALA A 305 -4.36 24.47 20.62
N LEU A 306 -3.49 23.68 19.99
CA LEU A 306 -2.40 24.14 19.14
C LEU A 306 -2.68 23.68 17.70
N LEU A 307 -2.63 24.63 16.77
CA LEU A 307 -2.57 24.33 15.35
C LEU A 307 -1.11 24.12 14.96
N ASN A 308 -0.73 22.88 14.70
CA ASN A 308 0.59 22.54 14.19
C ASN A 308 0.58 22.63 12.67
N VAL A 309 1.29 23.61 12.13
CA VAL A 309 1.47 23.81 10.68
C VAL A 309 2.92 23.57 10.30
N ASN A 310 3.16 22.84 9.22
CA ASN A 310 4.51 22.63 8.67
C ASN A 310 4.51 22.77 7.15
N VAL A 311 5.60 23.29 6.59
CA VAL A 311 5.82 23.28 5.14
C VAL A 311 6.05 21.84 4.69
N THR A 312 5.44 21.47 3.57
CA THR A 312 5.66 20.18 2.91
C THR A 312 5.80 20.41 1.41
N SER A 313 6.43 19.48 0.71
CA SER A 313 6.47 19.47 -0.76
C SER A 313 5.84 18.18 -1.26
N GLY A 314 5.15 18.24 -2.39
CA GLY A 314 4.47 17.11 -3.01
C GLY A 314 4.67 17.13 -4.52
N ILE A 315 4.57 15.96 -5.15
CA ILE A 315 4.74 15.81 -6.60
C ILE A 315 3.36 15.78 -7.23
N PHE A 316 3.17 16.57 -8.28
CA PHE A 316 1.90 16.72 -8.98
C PHE A 316 2.11 16.58 -10.48
N ARG A 317 1.07 16.12 -11.19
CA ARG A 317 1.04 16.17 -12.65
C ARG A 317 0.91 17.62 -13.08
N THR A 318 1.66 17.99 -14.10
CA THR A 318 1.50 19.27 -14.79
C THR A 318 0.29 19.21 -15.72
N ALA A 319 -0.29 20.38 -15.96
CA ALA A 319 -1.34 20.49 -16.97
C ALA A 319 -0.70 20.27 -18.35
N VAL A 320 -1.14 19.25 -19.08
CA VAL A 320 -0.56 18.89 -20.38
C VAL A 320 -1.61 18.34 -21.33
N SER A 321 -1.51 18.70 -22.61
CA SER A 321 -2.32 18.07 -23.67
C SER A 321 -2.03 16.57 -23.75
N VAL A 322 -3.07 15.74 -23.84
CA VAL A 322 -2.90 14.29 -23.97
C VAL A 322 -2.18 13.96 -25.29
N ALA A 323 -2.37 14.75 -26.34
CA ALA A 323 -1.63 14.59 -27.59
C ALA A 323 -0.10 14.78 -27.41
N ASP A 324 0.31 15.78 -26.62
CA ASP A 324 1.74 15.99 -26.32
C ASP A 324 2.31 14.86 -25.49
N LEU A 325 1.55 14.37 -24.51
CA LEU A 325 1.94 13.19 -23.73
C LEU A 325 2.17 11.97 -24.62
N CYS A 326 1.27 11.71 -25.58
CA CYS A 326 1.41 10.62 -26.55
C CYS A 326 2.67 10.79 -27.41
N ARG A 327 2.94 11.99 -27.93
CA ARG A 327 4.16 12.30 -28.70
C ARG A 327 5.41 12.01 -27.88
N TRP A 328 5.46 12.51 -26.66
CA TRP A 328 6.62 12.32 -25.79
C TRP A 328 6.82 10.86 -25.35
N ALA A 329 5.75 10.06 -25.33
CA ALA A 329 5.81 8.63 -25.05
C ALA A 329 6.09 7.78 -26.30
N ASN A 330 6.32 8.43 -27.46
CA ASN A 330 6.49 7.80 -28.76
C ASN A 330 5.33 6.84 -29.11
N ILE A 331 4.11 7.20 -28.70
CA ILE A 331 2.91 6.43 -29.01
C ILE A 331 2.41 6.90 -30.37
N ALA A 332 2.67 6.11 -31.42
CA ALA A 332 2.15 6.35 -32.76
C ALA A 332 0.66 6.00 -32.83
N GLN A 333 -0.16 6.96 -33.26
CA GLN A 333 -1.60 6.89 -33.63
C GLN A 333 -2.46 5.77 -33.01
N TYR A 334 -3.49 6.15 -32.24
CA TYR A 334 -4.63 5.27 -31.96
C TYR A 334 -5.67 5.37 -33.07
N GLY A 335 -6.16 4.21 -33.51
CA GLY A 335 -7.16 4.07 -34.56
C GLY A 335 -6.78 3.01 -35.58
N GLY A 336 -6.78 1.74 -35.16
CA GLY A 336 -6.95 0.67 -36.15
C GLY A 336 -8.29 0.87 -36.87
N SER A 337 -8.43 0.36 -38.10
CA SER A 337 -9.66 0.42 -38.91
C SER A 337 -10.91 -0.20 -38.27
N ASN A 338 -10.83 -0.66 -37.02
CA ASN A 338 -11.92 -1.29 -36.30
C ASN A 338 -12.71 -0.23 -35.55
N PRO A 339 -14.04 -0.17 -35.73
CA PRO A 339 -14.88 0.72 -34.95
C PRO A 339 -14.78 0.34 -33.46
N PRO A 340 -14.85 1.32 -32.55
CA PRO A 340 -14.88 1.06 -31.11
C PRO A 340 -16.12 0.23 -30.75
N ASP A 341 -16.03 -0.59 -29.70
CA ASP A 341 -17.13 -1.45 -29.26
C ASP A 341 -18.41 -0.62 -29.01
N PRO A 342 -19.61 -1.12 -29.36
CA PRO A 342 -20.87 -0.41 -29.15
C PRO A 342 -21.01 0.05 -27.69
N GLY A 343 -21.18 1.35 -27.46
CA GLY A 343 -21.24 1.97 -26.12
C GLY A 343 -19.94 2.62 -25.65
N THR A 344 -18.85 2.51 -26.40
CA THR A 344 -17.58 3.17 -26.07
C THR A 344 -17.58 4.63 -26.52
N THR A 345 -17.36 5.55 -25.58
CA THR A 345 -17.11 6.96 -25.91
C THR A 345 -15.63 7.16 -26.17
N ALA A 346 -15.25 7.41 -27.43
CA ALA A 346 -13.88 7.75 -27.81
C ALA A 346 -13.74 9.26 -28.00
N VAL A 347 -12.72 9.86 -27.37
CA VAL A 347 -12.40 11.28 -27.53
C VAL A 347 -10.98 11.40 -28.10
N PRO A 348 -10.76 12.20 -29.17
CA PRO A 348 -9.42 12.42 -29.72
C PRO A 348 -8.47 12.99 -28.67
N ALA A 349 -7.23 12.51 -28.63
CA ALA A 349 -6.21 12.96 -27.68
C ALA A 349 -5.94 14.48 -27.78
N GLU A 350 -6.10 15.06 -28.97
CA GLU A 350 -5.99 16.50 -29.26
C GLU A 350 -7.08 17.34 -28.58
N ARG A 351 -8.17 16.70 -28.13
CA ARG A 351 -9.28 17.34 -27.42
C ARG A 351 -9.24 17.11 -25.91
N CYS A 352 -8.22 16.40 -25.42
CA CYS A 352 -8.07 16.04 -24.01
C CYS A 352 -6.87 16.76 -23.39
N THR A 353 -7.05 17.31 -22.19
CA THR A 353 -5.97 17.90 -21.38
C THR A 353 -5.97 17.27 -20.00
N ILE A 354 -4.80 16.82 -19.55
CA ILE A 354 -4.61 16.40 -18.15
C ILE A 354 -4.71 17.65 -17.29
N ILE A 355 -5.63 17.63 -16.33
CA ILE A 355 -5.78 18.71 -15.35
C ILE A 355 -4.59 18.66 -14.38
N GLY A 356 -3.94 19.80 -14.15
CA GLY A 356 -2.86 19.93 -13.16
C GLY A 356 -3.36 19.76 -11.72
N GLY A 357 -2.43 19.64 -10.77
CA GLY A 357 -2.80 19.54 -9.34
C GLY A 357 -3.25 18.15 -8.88
N GLN A 358 -3.08 17.13 -9.72
CA GLN A 358 -3.24 15.71 -9.36
C GLN A 358 -1.95 15.17 -8.74
N SER A 359 -1.98 14.74 -7.47
CA SER A 359 -0.78 14.24 -6.78
C SER A 359 -0.30 12.91 -7.38
N VAL A 360 1.02 12.71 -7.44
CA VAL A 360 1.65 11.50 -8.01
C VAL A 360 2.44 10.76 -6.93
N ARG A 361 2.31 9.43 -6.89
CA ARG A 361 3.05 8.53 -5.98
C ARG A 361 4.07 7.66 -6.73
N SER A 362 4.75 8.23 -7.72
CA SER A 362 5.79 7.52 -8.49
C SER A 362 7.17 7.71 -7.87
N LYS A 363 8.03 6.72 -8.07
CA LYS A 363 9.45 6.86 -7.75
C LYS A 363 10.07 7.87 -8.71
N LEU A 364 10.75 8.88 -8.17
CA LEU A 364 11.51 9.86 -8.94
C LEU A 364 12.82 9.26 -9.46
N SER A 365 13.29 9.75 -10.59
CA SER A 365 14.67 9.51 -11.07
C SER A 365 15.70 10.16 -10.14
N GLY A 366 16.98 9.85 -10.32
CA GLY A 366 18.06 10.48 -9.54
C GLY A 366 18.09 12.01 -9.70
N GLU A 367 17.98 12.49 -10.93
CA GLU A 367 17.95 13.93 -11.24
C GLU A 367 16.71 14.63 -10.68
N GLU A 368 15.53 14.02 -10.86
CA GLU A 368 14.28 14.52 -10.30
C GLU A 368 14.32 14.59 -8.77
N THR A 369 14.94 13.59 -8.13
CA THR A 369 15.13 13.55 -6.68
C THR A 369 15.99 14.72 -6.21
N THR A 370 17.11 15.00 -6.89
CA THR A 370 17.97 16.16 -6.57
C THR A 370 17.20 17.47 -6.72
N LEU A 371 16.49 17.65 -7.84
CA LEU A 371 15.71 18.87 -8.07
C LEU A 371 14.60 19.08 -7.04
N MET A 372 13.96 17.99 -6.59
CA MET A 372 12.97 17.99 -5.51
C MET A 372 13.59 18.33 -4.15
N LEU A 373 14.77 17.76 -3.83
CA LEU A 373 15.49 18.08 -2.61
C LEU A 373 15.90 19.55 -2.57
N ASP A 374 16.41 20.10 -3.67
CA ASP A 374 16.75 21.52 -3.78
C ASP A 374 15.53 22.43 -3.60
N PHE A 375 14.36 21.99 -4.06
CA PHE A 375 13.11 22.73 -3.89
C PHE A 375 12.57 22.67 -2.45
N ALA A 376 12.69 21.51 -1.81
CA ALA A 376 12.18 21.27 -0.47
C ALA A 376 13.11 21.81 0.63
N CYS A 377 14.43 21.82 0.39
CA CYS A 377 15.43 22.29 1.35
C CYS A 377 15.34 23.81 1.52
N ARG A 378 15.01 24.25 2.73
CA ARG A 378 14.83 25.67 3.06
C ARG A 378 15.40 25.96 4.44
N SER A 379 15.83 27.21 4.63
CA SER A 379 16.27 27.67 5.96
C SER A 379 15.09 27.68 6.94
N PRO A 380 15.35 27.52 8.25
CA PRO A 380 14.32 27.63 9.29
C PRO A 380 13.55 28.95 9.22
N PHE A 381 14.23 30.06 8.90
CA PHE A 381 13.61 31.38 8.73
C PHE A 381 12.59 31.40 7.58
N ALA A 382 12.96 30.86 6.41
CA ALA A 382 12.08 30.83 5.24
C ALA A 382 10.83 29.96 5.49
N ASN A 383 10.99 28.84 6.20
CA ASN A 383 9.87 28.01 6.62
C ASN A 383 8.97 28.71 7.64
N ALA A 384 9.54 29.34 8.66
CA ALA A 384 8.78 30.11 9.65
C ALA A 384 7.97 31.24 9.01
N LEU A 385 8.57 31.98 8.07
CA LEU A 385 7.89 33.03 7.33
C LEU A 385 6.70 32.47 6.55
N SER A 386 6.93 31.46 5.71
CA SER A 386 5.90 30.79 4.89
C SER A 386 4.76 30.18 5.72
N ILE A 387 5.07 29.63 6.90
CA ILE A 387 4.06 29.17 7.86
C ILE A 387 3.24 30.34 8.40
N SER A 388 3.87 31.45 8.78
CA SER A 388 3.17 32.61 9.34
C SER A 388 2.41 33.46 8.31
N THR A 389 2.71 33.33 7.01
CA THR A 389 2.12 34.14 5.93
C THR A 389 1.35 33.28 4.92
N GLU A 390 2.05 32.70 3.94
CA GLU A 390 1.50 31.97 2.79
C GLU A 390 0.54 30.84 3.21
N SER A 391 0.88 30.10 4.27
CA SER A 391 0.06 28.98 4.74
C SER A 391 -1.33 29.41 5.19
N ARG A 392 -1.46 30.64 5.72
CA ARG A 392 -2.72 31.12 6.27
C ARG A 392 -3.78 31.30 5.20
N SER A 393 -3.37 31.77 4.02
CA SER A 393 -4.23 31.84 2.85
C SER A 393 -4.57 30.43 2.33
N ALA A 394 -3.55 29.57 2.18
CA ALA A 394 -3.73 28.21 1.66
C ALA A 394 -4.66 27.35 2.52
N LEU A 395 -4.60 27.53 3.83
CA LEU A 395 -5.38 26.78 4.82
C LEU A 395 -6.67 27.50 5.23
N GLY A 396 -6.91 28.72 4.72
CA GLY A 396 -8.09 29.52 5.05
C GLY A 396 -8.19 29.82 6.55
N LEU A 397 -7.10 30.26 7.19
CA LEU A 397 -7.04 30.46 8.65
C LEU A 397 -7.53 31.84 9.09
N ASP A 398 -7.55 32.81 8.18
CA ASP A 398 -7.97 34.19 8.42
C ASP A 398 -9.36 34.45 7.86
N GLU A 399 -10.16 35.25 8.58
CA GLU A 399 -11.48 35.73 8.15
C GLU A 399 -12.44 34.62 7.69
N ASN A 400 -12.25 33.41 8.21
CA ASN A 400 -12.97 32.22 7.78
C ASN A 400 -14.35 32.12 8.48
N PRO A 401 -15.47 32.22 7.75
CA PRO A 401 -16.82 32.16 8.34
C PRO A 401 -17.11 30.82 9.01
N THR A 402 -16.56 29.72 8.49
CA THR A 402 -16.71 28.38 9.09
C THR A 402 -16.06 28.36 10.47
N LEU A 403 -14.83 28.85 10.59
CA LEU A 403 -14.15 28.89 11.89
C LEU A 403 -14.89 29.78 12.89
N GLN A 404 -15.38 30.94 12.43
CA GLN A 404 -16.18 31.85 13.26
C GLN A 404 -17.49 31.21 13.76
N GLN A 405 -18.18 30.45 12.90
CA GLN A 405 -19.38 29.72 13.28
C GLN A 405 -19.13 28.69 14.39
N PHE A 406 -17.96 28.06 14.38
CA PHE A 406 -17.51 27.14 15.45
C PHE A 406 -16.82 27.87 16.62
N GLY A 407 -16.79 29.20 16.64
CA GLY A 407 -16.15 30.00 17.69
C GLY A 407 -14.63 29.86 17.75
N LEU A 408 -13.99 29.41 16.67
CA LEU A 408 -12.54 29.21 16.59
C LEU A 408 -11.85 30.46 16.04
N THR A 409 -10.74 30.83 16.67
CA THR A 409 -9.83 31.86 16.19
C THR A 409 -8.40 31.33 16.19
N ILE A 410 -7.62 31.70 15.18
CA ILE A 410 -6.24 31.23 14.99
C ILE A 410 -5.28 32.40 15.15
N ASP A 411 -4.41 32.35 16.18
CA ASP A 411 -3.37 33.36 16.38
C ASP A 411 -2.47 33.46 15.13
N ARG A 412 -2.05 34.68 14.80
CA ARG A 412 -1.18 34.98 13.66
C ARG A 412 0.30 34.76 13.98
N ARG A 413 0.65 34.65 15.26
CA ARG A 413 2.03 34.50 15.72
C ARG A 413 2.36 33.05 15.95
N LEU A 414 3.60 32.68 15.62
CA LEU A 414 4.17 31.42 16.05
C LEU A 414 4.26 31.38 17.57
N LEU A 415 3.98 30.21 18.16
CA LEU A 415 4.10 30.02 19.60
C LEU A 415 5.56 30.14 20.03
N THR A 416 5.86 31.09 20.91
CA THR A 416 7.16 31.17 21.58
C THR A 416 7.21 30.22 22.76
N VAL A 417 8.26 29.40 22.83
CA VAL A 417 8.53 28.49 23.96
C VAL A 417 9.92 28.74 24.51
N TRP A 418 10.09 28.56 25.81
CA TRP A 418 11.39 28.63 26.47
C TRP A 418 12.17 27.35 26.20
N GLY A 419 13.22 27.45 25.39
CA GLY A 419 14.17 26.36 25.17
C GLY A 419 15.27 26.36 26.22
N ARG A 420 15.87 25.19 26.46
CA ARG A 420 17.13 25.05 27.23
C ARG A 420 18.15 24.37 26.35
N GLU A 421 19.31 24.99 26.18
CA GLU A 421 20.45 24.37 25.55
C GLU A 421 21.25 23.62 26.62
N LEU A 422 21.37 22.30 26.46
CA LEU A 422 22.14 21.47 27.38
C LEU A 422 23.62 21.53 27.00
N GLN A 423 24.49 21.46 28.00
CA GLN A 423 25.92 21.39 27.77
C GLN A 423 26.25 20.09 27.00
N SER A 424 27.05 20.22 25.94
CA SER A 424 27.52 19.06 25.18
C SER A 424 28.41 18.17 26.05
N PRO A 425 28.24 16.84 26.01
CA PRO A 425 29.13 15.93 26.75
C PRO A 425 30.53 15.87 26.11
N SER A 426 31.56 15.62 26.91
CA SER A 426 32.91 15.33 26.41
C SER A 426 32.94 13.96 25.73
N VAL A 427 33.56 13.88 24.55
CA VAL A 427 33.81 12.62 23.85
C VAL A 427 35.23 12.16 24.11
N LEU A 428 35.39 11.02 24.78
CA LEU A 428 36.68 10.47 25.17
C LEU A 428 37.16 9.40 24.18
N TYR A 429 38.44 9.49 23.84
CA TYR A 429 39.20 8.54 23.04
C TYR A 429 40.31 7.91 23.90
N LEU A 430 41.19 7.13 23.27
CA LEU A 430 42.27 6.40 23.95
C LEU A 430 43.01 7.28 24.97
N LYS A 431 43.27 6.73 26.16
CA LYS A 431 43.90 7.42 27.30
C LYS A 431 43.13 8.67 27.78
N ASN A 432 41.79 8.64 27.71
CA ASN A 432 40.92 9.76 28.10
C ASN A 432 41.23 11.06 27.35
N LYS A 433 41.74 10.98 26.12
CA LYS A 433 41.95 12.17 25.29
C LYS A 433 40.60 12.67 24.80
N GLU A 434 40.28 13.92 25.07
CA GLU A 434 39.05 14.55 24.59
C GLU A 434 39.12 14.89 23.09
N ALA A 435 38.04 14.58 22.37
CA ALA A 435 37.85 15.06 21.01
C ALA A 435 37.34 16.51 21.02
N ARG A 436 37.72 17.28 20.00
CA ARG A 436 37.18 18.62 19.80
C ARG A 436 35.76 18.50 19.23
N THR A 437 34.78 18.86 20.05
CA THR A 437 33.37 18.95 19.65
C THR A 437 33.03 20.36 19.17
N PHE A 438 32.24 20.47 18.11
CA PHE A 438 31.69 21.73 17.62
C PHE A 438 30.28 21.50 17.04
N SER A 439 29.29 22.25 17.54
CA SER A 439 27.91 22.21 17.05
C SER A 439 27.29 20.80 16.96
N GLY A 440 27.56 19.94 17.96
CA GLY A 440 27.03 18.57 18.00
C GLY A 440 27.79 17.56 17.12
N GLY A 441 28.88 17.97 16.47
CA GLY A 441 29.77 17.08 15.71
C GLY A 441 31.19 17.07 16.26
N TRP A 442 31.97 16.04 15.94
CA TRP A 442 33.42 15.96 16.16
C TRP A 442 34.07 15.13 15.06
N ASN A 443 35.38 15.18 14.95
CA ASN A 443 36.15 14.32 14.05
C ASN A 443 37.27 13.60 14.80
N MET A 444 37.88 12.62 14.14
CA MET A 444 38.95 11.81 14.72
C MET A 444 40.36 12.39 14.50
N ARG A 445 40.50 13.70 14.21
CA ARG A 445 41.83 14.30 14.09
C ARG A 445 42.54 14.25 15.43
N ASP A 446 43.79 13.80 15.41
CA ASP A 446 44.68 13.71 16.56
C ASP A 446 44.19 12.82 17.72
N VAL A 447 43.17 11.98 17.52
CA VAL A 447 42.66 11.03 18.51
C VAL A 447 42.69 9.60 17.96
N GLN A 448 42.67 8.60 18.85
CA GLN A 448 42.68 7.18 18.50
C GLN A 448 41.54 6.48 19.23
N VAL A 449 40.89 5.50 18.59
CA VAL A 449 39.76 4.75 19.16
C VAL A 449 39.99 4.34 20.62
N ALA A 450 38.98 4.52 21.48
CA ALA A 450 39.09 4.25 22.91
C ALA A 450 39.51 2.80 23.20
N GLU A 451 38.98 1.86 22.42
CA GLU A 451 39.34 0.46 22.42
C GLU A 451 39.51 -0.01 20.97
N ALA A 452 40.65 -0.64 20.66
CA ALA A 452 40.92 -1.17 19.34
C ALA A 452 40.27 -2.54 19.17
N GLY A 453 39.60 -2.76 18.04
CA GLY A 453 39.17 -4.10 17.65
C GLY A 453 40.35 -5.03 17.30
N PRO A 454 40.10 -6.32 17.04
CA PRO A 454 41.13 -7.25 16.58
C PRO A 454 41.87 -6.71 15.34
N LYS A 455 43.18 -6.97 15.28
CA LYS A 455 44.01 -6.56 14.14
C LYS A 455 43.46 -7.18 12.84
N ILE A 456 43.09 -6.34 11.88
CA ILE A 456 42.67 -6.79 10.55
C ILE A 456 43.92 -7.20 9.77
N THR A 457 44.13 -8.50 9.59
CA THR A 457 45.27 -9.06 8.84
C THR A 457 44.91 -9.46 7.41
N ASN A 458 43.63 -9.76 7.15
CA ASN A 458 43.15 -10.28 5.88
C ASN A 458 42.13 -9.31 5.29
N TRP A 459 42.54 -8.53 4.29
CA TRP A 459 41.67 -7.61 3.58
C TRP A 459 42.01 -7.58 2.08
N ALA A 460 41.01 -7.32 1.25
CA ALA A 460 41.15 -7.15 -0.19
C ALA A 460 40.24 -5.99 -0.64
N TRP A 461 40.56 -5.36 -1.77
CA TRP A 461 39.72 -4.34 -2.40
C TRP A 461 39.36 -4.78 -3.82
N VAL A 462 38.21 -4.33 -4.29
CA VAL A 462 37.75 -4.53 -5.65
C VAL A 462 37.37 -3.16 -6.20
N GLN A 463 37.95 -2.77 -7.32
CA GLN A 463 37.52 -1.60 -8.08
C GLN A 463 36.62 -2.07 -9.21
N VAL A 464 35.41 -1.55 -9.22
CA VAL A 464 34.44 -1.79 -10.28
C VAL A 464 34.56 -0.62 -11.27
N THR A 465 34.84 -0.93 -12.53
CA THR A 465 34.89 0.04 -13.63
C THR A 465 33.79 -0.29 -14.64
N GLU A 466 33.05 0.71 -15.11
CA GLU A 466 32.15 0.58 -16.26
C GLU A 466 32.95 0.73 -17.57
N SER A 467 32.66 -0.12 -18.55
CA SER A 467 33.26 -0.13 -19.89
C SER A 467 32.52 0.74 -20.87
#